data_AF-A0A7L4F426-F1
#
_entry.id   AF-A0A7L4F426-F1
#
_cell.length_a   1.000
_cell.length_b   1.000
_cell.length_c   1.000
_cell.angle_alpha   90.00
_cell.angle_beta   90.00
_cell.angle_gamma   90.00
#
_symmetry.space_group_name_H-M   'P 1'
#
loop_
_entity.id
_entity.type
_entity.pdbx_description
1 polymer ?
#
loop_
_entity_poly.entity_id
_entity_poly.type
_entity_poly.pdbx_seq_one_letter_code
_entity_poly.pdbx_strand_id
1 'polypeptide(L)'
;VCVVPQAAVTYRLADLQQHCLAFIEGCTAEVVRTQGFHELSDRVLAQVLRSDRLAVDELDLVQAVREWAHVSSAVLERPVPEVAALPVQELRLPLLAPSELATLESHNQRDLLIPVESIAAAWRSHALKKVSGVPSHLYRPRCGTKPRDHHRHLDPHTK
;
A
#
# COMPACT_ATOMS: atom_id res chain seq x y z
N VAL A 1 -25.23 -37.84 -4.16
CA VAL A 1 -24.13 -37.38 -3.28
C VAL A 1 -23.50 -36.18 -3.96
N CYS A 2 -23.84 -34.99 -3.47
CA CYS A 2 -23.42 -33.72 -4.06
C CYS A 2 -22.00 -33.41 -3.57
N VAL A 3 -21.01 -33.74 -4.38
CA VAL A 3 -19.63 -33.26 -4.21
C VAL A 3 -19.35 -32.42 -5.44
N VAL A 4 -18.66 -31.30 -5.24
CA VAL A 4 -18.41 -30.20 -6.18
C VAL A 4 -19.60 -29.22 -6.26
N PRO A 5 -19.61 -28.15 -5.43
CA PRO A 5 -19.17 -26.86 -5.98
C PRO A 5 -18.69 -25.81 -4.95
N GLN A 6 -17.75 -26.13 -4.04
CA GLN A 6 -17.05 -25.05 -3.33
C GLN A 6 -15.88 -24.51 -4.18
N ALA A 7 -15.10 -25.39 -4.81
CA ALA A 7 -13.99 -24.97 -5.67
C ALA A 7 -14.45 -24.10 -6.86
N ALA A 8 -15.49 -24.48 -7.60
CA ALA A 8 -15.92 -23.74 -8.80
C ALA A 8 -16.42 -22.30 -8.50
N VAL A 9 -17.00 -22.08 -7.32
CA VAL A 9 -17.43 -20.75 -6.88
C VAL A 9 -16.23 -19.92 -6.41
N THR A 10 -15.28 -20.54 -5.71
CA THR A 10 -14.02 -19.88 -5.31
C THR A 10 -13.15 -19.53 -6.52
N TYR A 11 -13.05 -20.40 -7.53
CA TYR A 11 -12.25 -20.15 -8.75
C TYR A 11 -12.88 -19.07 -9.64
N ARG A 12 -14.20 -19.07 -9.85
CA ARG A 12 -14.86 -18.00 -10.64
C ARG A 12 -14.73 -16.61 -10.02
N LEU A 13 -14.71 -16.52 -8.68
CA LEU A 13 -14.48 -15.26 -7.98
C LEU A 13 -12.99 -14.88 -7.95
N ALA A 14 -12.08 -15.85 -7.88
CA ALA A 14 -10.64 -15.61 -7.94
C ALA A 14 -10.20 -15.09 -9.32
N ASP A 15 -10.72 -15.64 -10.41
CA ASP A 15 -10.40 -15.18 -11.77
C ASP A 15 -10.95 -13.76 -12.02
N LEU A 16 -12.16 -13.47 -11.55
CA LEU A 16 -12.74 -12.13 -11.61
C LEU A 16 -11.94 -11.14 -10.76
N GLN A 17 -11.54 -11.54 -9.56
CA GLN A 17 -10.71 -10.73 -8.68
C GLN A 17 -9.34 -10.47 -9.31
N GLN A 18 -8.74 -11.46 -9.96
CA GLN A 18 -7.49 -11.32 -10.71
C GLN A 18 -7.64 -10.41 -11.92
N HIS A 19 -8.76 -10.47 -12.64
CA HIS A 19 -9.05 -9.54 -13.73
C HIS A 19 -9.30 -8.11 -13.24
N CYS A 20 -10.05 -7.93 -12.15
CA CYS A 20 -10.24 -6.62 -11.53
C CYS A 20 -8.90 -6.07 -11.02
N LEU A 21 -8.07 -6.91 -10.39
CA LEU A 21 -6.72 -6.53 -9.97
C LEU A 21 -5.83 -6.18 -11.17
N ALA A 22 -5.84 -6.97 -12.24
CA ALA A 22 -5.06 -6.68 -13.45
C ALA A 22 -5.52 -5.39 -14.14
N PHE A 23 -6.83 -5.11 -14.12
CA PHE A 23 -7.39 -3.86 -14.64
C PHE A 23 -6.99 -2.66 -13.77
N ILE A 24 -7.08 -2.78 -12.45
CA ILE A 24 -6.61 -1.75 -11.51
C ILE A 24 -5.11 -1.54 -11.70
N GLU A 25 -4.31 -2.60 -11.82
CA GLU A 25 -2.86 -2.55 -12.07
C GLU A 25 -2.52 -1.80 -13.36
N GLY A 26 -3.25 -2.06 -14.45
CA GLY A 26 -3.07 -1.39 -15.75
C GLY A 26 -3.50 0.08 -15.78
N CYS A 27 -4.43 0.49 -14.91
CA CYS A 27 -4.99 1.85 -14.88
C CYS A 27 -4.69 2.61 -13.58
N THR A 28 -3.77 2.11 -12.74
CA THR A 28 -3.59 2.56 -11.35
C THR A 28 -3.39 4.09 -11.24
N ALA A 29 -2.66 4.73 -12.16
CA ALA A 29 -2.40 6.18 -12.12
C ALA A 29 -3.64 7.07 -12.35
N GLU A 30 -4.68 6.54 -13.00
CA GLU A 30 -5.95 7.23 -13.23
C GLU A 30 -7.05 6.73 -12.28
N VAL A 31 -7.03 5.44 -11.93
CA VAL A 31 -8.03 4.84 -11.04
C VAL A 31 -7.88 5.34 -9.61
N VAL A 32 -6.65 5.55 -9.14
CA VAL A 32 -6.39 6.09 -7.79
C VAL A 32 -6.95 7.52 -7.62
N ARG A 33 -7.23 8.24 -8.71
CA ARG A 33 -7.87 9.57 -8.71
C ARG A 33 -9.39 9.55 -8.99
N THR A 34 -9.99 8.39 -9.25
CA THR A 34 -11.43 8.29 -9.56
C THR A 34 -12.23 7.83 -8.34
N GLN A 35 -13.50 8.24 -8.26
CA GLN A 35 -14.40 7.98 -7.13
C GLN A 35 -14.52 6.49 -6.76
N GLY A 36 -14.37 5.58 -7.72
CA GLY A 36 -14.43 4.13 -7.48
C GLY A 36 -13.32 3.60 -6.56
N PHE A 37 -12.20 4.31 -6.40
CA PHE A 37 -11.17 3.96 -5.42
C PHE A 37 -11.66 4.17 -3.99
N HIS A 38 -12.46 5.20 -3.73
CA HIS A 38 -13.05 5.52 -2.42
C HIS A 38 -14.15 4.53 -1.99
N GLU A 39 -14.73 3.80 -2.94
CA GLU A 39 -15.76 2.78 -2.68
C GLU A 39 -15.16 1.41 -2.32
N LEU A 40 -13.83 1.25 -2.44
CA LEU A 40 -13.17 0.00 -2.08
C LEU A 40 -13.21 -0.23 -0.56
N SER A 41 -13.44 -1.47 -0.15
CA SER A 41 -13.25 -1.88 1.24
C SER A 41 -11.78 -1.89 1.63
N ASP A 42 -11.52 -1.72 2.92
CA ASP A 42 -10.19 -1.78 3.55
C ASP A 42 -9.39 -3.03 3.13
N ARG A 43 -10.04 -4.20 3.08
CA ARG A 43 -9.42 -5.49 2.69
C ARG A 43 -9.04 -5.53 1.21
N VAL A 44 -9.90 -5.05 0.33
CA VAL A 44 -9.63 -5.02 -1.11
C VAL A 44 -8.51 -4.03 -1.39
N LEU A 45 -8.53 -2.87 -0.75
CA LEU A 45 -7.46 -1.88 -0.86
C LEU A 45 -6.12 -2.44 -0.39
N ALA A 46 -6.07 -3.12 0.77
CA ALA A 46 -4.86 -3.78 1.24
C ALA A 46 -4.34 -4.84 0.24
N GLN A 47 -5.23 -5.63 -0.37
CA GLN A 47 -4.85 -6.61 -1.38
C GLN A 47 -4.29 -5.96 -2.66
N VAL A 48 -4.87 -4.85 -3.10
CA VAL A 48 -4.35 -4.05 -4.21
C VAL A 48 -2.96 -3.52 -3.86
N LEU A 49 -2.78 -2.93 -2.67
CA LEU A 49 -1.51 -2.37 -2.22
C LEU A 49 -0.38 -3.40 -2.06
N ARG A 50 -0.73 -4.67 -1.83
CA ARG A 50 0.22 -5.77 -1.79
C ARG A 50 0.82 -6.10 -3.17
N SER A 51 0.17 -5.69 -4.27
CA SER A 51 0.66 -5.98 -5.63
C SER A 51 1.91 -5.17 -6.00
N ASP A 52 2.91 -5.86 -6.54
CA ASP A 52 4.14 -5.27 -7.09
C ASP A 52 3.93 -4.64 -8.49
N ARG A 53 2.80 -4.90 -9.14
CA ARG A 53 2.57 -4.52 -10.55
C ARG A 53 1.94 -3.14 -10.72
N LEU A 54 1.66 -2.43 -9.63
CA LEU A 54 1.03 -1.12 -9.68
C LEU A 54 1.95 -0.10 -10.35
N ALA A 55 1.43 0.58 -11.37
CA ALA A 55 2.14 1.60 -12.13
C ALA A 55 2.01 3.01 -11.51
N VAL A 56 2.17 3.11 -10.18
CA VAL A 56 2.10 4.37 -9.42
C VAL A 56 3.26 4.45 -8.43
N ASP A 57 3.74 5.67 -8.15
CA ASP A 57 4.80 5.88 -7.16
C ASP A 57 4.28 5.68 -5.73
N GLU A 58 5.17 5.26 -4.82
CA GLU A 58 4.79 5.02 -3.42
C GLU A 58 4.29 6.29 -2.73
N LEU A 59 4.81 7.47 -3.08
CA LEU A 59 4.34 8.72 -2.47
C LEU A 59 2.89 9.02 -2.86
N ASP A 60 2.58 8.85 -4.15
CA ASP A 60 1.23 9.06 -4.68
C ASP A 60 0.24 8.04 -4.07
N LEU A 61 0.68 6.80 -3.83
CA LEU A 61 -0.11 5.78 -3.12
C LEU A 61 -0.39 6.15 -1.66
N VAL A 62 0.60 6.69 -0.94
CA VAL A 62 0.39 7.15 0.44
C VAL A 62 -0.67 8.27 0.48
N GLN A 63 -0.59 9.22 -0.45
CA GLN A 63 -1.58 10.31 -0.55
C GLN A 63 -2.97 9.76 -0.84
N ALA A 64 -3.09 8.83 -1.78
CA ALA A 64 -4.36 8.22 -2.11
C ALA A 64 -4.98 7.41 -0.97
N VAL A 65 -4.17 6.64 -0.22
CA VAL A 65 -4.66 5.90 0.95
C VAL A 65 -5.11 6.86 2.04
N ARG A 66 -4.45 8.02 2.18
CA ARG A 66 -4.87 9.08 3.11
C ARG A 66 -6.21 9.70 2.71
N GLU A 67 -6.38 10.08 1.45
CA GLU A 67 -7.65 10.60 0.92
C GLU A 67 -8.77 9.59 1.08
N TRP A 68 -8.52 8.33 0.69
CA TRP A 68 -9.43 7.21 0.89
C TRP A 68 -9.83 7.09 2.36
N ALA A 69 -8.87 7.09 3.29
CA ALA A 69 -9.16 6.92 4.72
C ALA A 69 -10.00 8.07 5.29
N HIS A 70 -9.79 9.31 4.83
CA HIS A 70 -10.63 10.44 5.22
C HIS A 70 -12.06 10.32 4.71
N VAL A 71 -12.25 9.93 3.45
CA VAL A 71 -13.59 9.73 2.87
C VAL A 71 -14.29 8.55 3.55
N SER A 72 -13.61 7.42 3.72
CA SER A 72 -14.16 6.24 4.37
C SER A 72 -14.43 6.46 5.87
N SER A 73 -13.61 7.26 6.56
CA SER A 73 -13.86 7.67 7.95
C SER A 73 -15.15 8.48 8.08
N ALA A 74 -15.40 9.41 7.16
CA ALA A 74 -16.63 10.19 7.13
C ALA A 74 -17.87 9.34 6.82
N VAL A 75 -17.74 8.34 5.92
CA VAL A 75 -18.85 7.45 5.54
C VAL A 75 -19.16 6.40 6.61
N LEU A 76 -18.13 5.84 7.26
CA LEU A 76 -18.27 4.78 8.26
C LEU A 76 -18.39 5.31 9.69
N GLU A 77 -18.30 6.62 9.90
CA GLU A 77 -18.30 7.30 11.21
C GLU A 77 -17.28 6.71 12.21
N ARG A 78 -16.14 6.24 11.68
CA ARG A 78 -15.04 5.64 12.46
C ARG A 78 -13.78 6.48 12.32
N PRO A 79 -12.87 6.48 13.31
CA PRO A 79 -11.64 7.25 13.23
C PRO A 79 -10.75 6.77 12.07
N VAL A 80 -10.16 7.73 11.35
CA VAL A 80 -9.20 7.52 10.24
C VAL A 80 -8.17 6.40 10.50
N PRO A 81 -7.44 6.37 11.64
CA PRO A 81 -6.46 5.31 11.90
C PRO A 81 -7.06 3.91 11.99
N GLU A 82 -8.32 3.77 12.43
CA GLU A 82 -8.99 2.48 12.55
C GLU A 82 -9.43 1.94 11.18
N VAL A 83 -9.88 2.83 10.30
CA VAL A 83 -10.25 2.48 8.92
C VAL A 83 -9.02 2.18 8.07
N ALA A 84 -7.94 2.92 8.27
CA ALA A 84 -6.70 2.77 7.51
C ALA A 84 -5.77 1.65 8.02
N ALA A 85 -6.12 0.97 9.12
CA ALA A 85 -5.25 0.02 9.80
C ALA A 85 -4.71 -1.10 8.89
N LEU A 86 -5.53 -1.63 7.97
CA LEU A 86 -5.09 -2.67 7.02
C LEU A 86 -4.33 -2.09 5.82
N PRO A 87 -4.86 -1.08 5.08
CA PRO A 87 -4.14 -0.51 3.94
C PRO A 87 -2.76 0.04 4.30
N VAL A 88 -2.61 0.67 5.47
CA VAL A 88 -1.35 1.30 5.90
C VAL A 88 -0.23 0.29 6.12
N GLN A 89 -0.54 -0.95 6.49
CA GLN A 89 0.47 -2.01 6.66
C GLN A 89 1.09 -2.45 5.34
N GLU A 90 0.43 -2.20 4.22
CA GLU A 90 0.89 -2.56 2.87
C GLU A 90 1.57 -1.36 2.16
N LEU A 91 1.70 -0.21 2.82
CA LEU A 91 2.46 0.94 2.33
C LEU A 91 3.97 0.69 2.47
N ARG A 92 4.71 0.94 1.39
CA ARG A 92 6.16 0.67 1.32
C ARG A 92 6.95 1.90 1.74
N LEU A 93 6.70 2.36 2.97
CA LEU A 93 7.37 3.55 3.54
C LEU A 93 8.90 3.51 3.46
N PRO A 94 9.59 2.36 3.62
CA PRO A 94 11.05 2.30 3.48
C PRO A 94 11.59 2.62 2.09
N LEU A 95 10.72 2.69 1.06
CA LEU A 95 11.10 3.08 -0.30
C LEU A 95 11.06 4.59 -0.54
N LEU A 96 10.49 5.37 0.36
CA LEU A 96 10.43 6.83 0.27
C LEU A 96 11.80 7.43 0.60
N ALA A 97 12.14 8.56 -0.01
CA ALA A 97 13.36 9.29 0.32
C ALA A 97 13.25 9.92 1.73
N PRO A 98 14.38 10.20 2.41
CA PRO A 98 14.37 10.84 3.72
C PRO A 98 13.59 12.16 3.78
N SER A 99 13.66 12.97 2.71
CA SER A 99 12.88 14.22 2.59
C SER A 99 11.37 13.97 2.49
N GLU A 100 10.97 12.92 1.78
CA GLU A 100 9.58 12.49 1.64
C GLU A 100 9.06 11.91 2.95
N LEU A 101 9.86 11.12 3.66
CA LEU A 101 9.51 10.59 5.00
C LEU A 101 9.35 11.70 6.03
N ALA A 102 10.23 12.70 6.06
CA ALA A 102 10.10 13.85 6.96
C ALA A 102 8.82 14.65 6.68
N THR A 103 8.49 14.82 5.39
CA THR A 103 7.25 15.48 4.97
C THR A 103 6.03 14.65 5.37
N LEU A 104 6.09 13.33 5.19
CA LEU A 104 5.05 12.38 5.58
C LEU A 104 4.82 12.39 7.09
N GLU A 105 5.88 12.41 7.90
CA GLU A 105 5.79 12.48 9.37
C GLU A 105 5.11 13.78 9.82
N SER A 106 5.48 14.92 9.25
CA SER A 106 4.83 16.21 9.51
C SER A 106 3.34 16.18 9.20
N HIS A 107 2.94 15.60 8.07
CA HIS A 107 1.52 15.41 7.74
C HIS A 107 0.84 14.42 8.70
N ASN A 108 1.54 13.35 9.10
CA ASN A 108 1.01 12.34 10.01
C ASN A 108 0.76 12.85 11.42
N GLN A 109 1.45 13.90 11.87
CA GLN A 109 1.16 14.56 13.15
C GLN A 109 -0.25 15.18 13.21
N ARG A 110 -0.89 15.44 12.06
CA ARG A 110 -2.22 16.04 11.98
C ARG A 110 -3.34 15.00 12.00
N ASP A 111 -3.20 13.92 11.25
CA ASP A 111 -4.27 12.94 11.05
C ASP A 111 -4.02 11.58 11.71
N LEU A 112 -2.80 11.35 12.22
CA LEU A 112 -2.39 10.13 12.91
C LEU A 112 -2.69 8.86 12.10
N LEU A 113 -2.69 8.96 10.77
CA LEU A 113 -3.06 7.87 9.85
C LEU A 113 -2.13 6.66 9.97
N ILE A 114 -0.83 6.94 10.04
CA ILE A 114 0.24 5.94 9.99
C ILE A 114 0.76 5.70 11.42
N PRO A 115 0.80 4.44 11.89
CA PRO A 115 1.40 4.10 13.17
C PRO A 115 2.86 4.58 13.26
N VAL A 116 3.23 5.12 14.42
CA VAL A 116 4.57 5.66 14.66
C VAL A 116 5.63 4.58 14.47
N GLU A 117 5.30 3.32 14.77
CA GLU A 117 6.17 2.17 14.60
C GLU A 117 6.56 1.95 13.14
N SER A 118 5.63 2.17 12.21
CA SER A 118 5.85 2.04 10.77
C SER A 118 6.78 3.13 10.24
N ILE A 119 6.59 4.37 10.69
CA ILE A 119 7.46 5.51 10.35
C ILE A 119 8.87 5.28 10.94
N ALA A 120 8.95 4.86 12.20
CA ALA A 120 10.21 4.54 12.86
C ALA A 120 10.95 3.40 12.15
N ALA A 121 10.24 2.37 11.67
CA ALA A 121 10.83 1.27 10.91
C ALA A 121 11.40 1.73 9.54
N ALA A 122 10.71 2.64 8.86
CA ALA A 122 11.23 3.27 7.64
C ALA A 122 12.53 4.05 7.94
N TRP A 123 12.53 4.91 8.95
CA TRP A 123 13.73 5.65 9.38
C TRP A 123 14.89 4.73 9.77
N ARG A 124 14.63 3.65 10.51
CA ARG A 124 15.66 2.64 10.84
C ARG A 124 16.26 2.01 9.59
N SER A 125 15.45 1.74 8.58
CA SER A 125 15.92 1.18 7.31
C SER A 125 16.90 2.12 6.59
N HIS A 126 16.61 3.44 6.59
CA HIS A 126 17.53 4.46 6.05
C HIS A 126 18.81 4.58 6.87
N ALA A 127 18.71 4.59 8.20
CA ALA A 127 19.85 4.77 9.09
C ALA A 127 20.81 3.56 9.04
N LEU A 128 20.25 2.34 9.04
CA LEU A 128 21.03 1.11 9.09
C LEU A 128 21.46 0.60 7.72
N LYS A 129 20.88 1.12 6.63
CA LYS A 129 21.07 0.63 5.26
C LYS A 129 20.87 -0.88 5.16
N LYS A 130 19.96 -1.42 5.97
CA LYS A 130 19.66 -2.85 6.09
C LYS A 130 18.16 -3.05 6.21
N VAL A 131 17.69 -4.08 5.52
CA VAL A 131 16.36 -4.64 5.69
C VAL A 131 16.30 -5.29 7.08
N SER A 132 15.48 -4.77 8.00
CA SER A 132 15.42 -5.26 9.37
C SER A 132 14.01 -5.16 9.97
N GLY A 133 13.46 -6.30 10.36
CA GLY A 133 12.23 -6.39 11.17
C GLY A 133 10.91 -6.09 10.45
N VAL A 134 10.95 -5.78 9.15
CA VAL A 134 9.77 -5.46 8.33
C VAL A 134 9.61 -6.53 7.23
N PRO A 135 8.39 -6.89 6.82
CA PRO A 135 8.13 -7.84 5.75
C PRO A 135 8.92 -7.52 4.47
N SER A 136 9.47 -8.56 3.83
CA SER A 136 10.35 -8.42 2.65
C SER A 136 9.68 -7.75 1.45
N HIS A 137 8.35 -7.87 1.31
CA HIS A 137 7.60 -7.24 0.22
C HIS A 137 7.54 -5.71 0.32
N LEU A 138 7.71 -5.14 1.52
CA LEU A 138 7.69 -3.69 1.73
C LEU A 138 8.98 -3.00 1.27
N TYR A 139 10.03 -3.77 0.95
CA TYR A 139 11.29 -3.28 0.40
C TYR A 139 11.41 -3.48 -1.11
N ARG A 140 10.44 -4.16 -1.72
CA ARG A 140 10.44 -4.39 -3.16
C ARG A 140 9.75 -3.21 -3.84
N PRO A 141 10.39 -2.51 -4.78
CA PRO A 141 9.73 -1.48 -5.57
C PRO A 141 8.58 -2.06 -6.41
N ARG A 142 7.50 -1.29 -6.57
CA ARG A 142 6.45 -1.57 -7.56
C ARG A 142 6.92 -1.16 -8.95
N CYS A 143 6.23 -1.64 -9.96
CA CYS A 143 6.49 -1.31 -11.37
C CYS A 143 6.55 0.21 -11.62
N GLY A 144 5.70 1.00 -10.96
CA GLY A 144 5.67 2.46 -11.07
C GLY A 144 6.52 3.24 -10.06
N THR A 145 7.24 2.58 -9.15
CA THR A 145 8.04 3.27 -8.14
C THR A 145 9.17 4.05 -8.80
N LYS A 146 9.27 5.35 -8.51
CA LYS A 146 10.36 6.19 -9.01
C LYS A 146 11.69 5.76 -8.37
N PRO A 147 12.76 5.59 -9.15
CA PRO A 147 14.06 5.19 -8.62
C PRO A 147 14.60 6.29 -7.70
N ARG A 148 15.11 5.90 -6.53
CA ARG A 148 15.73 6.79 -5.55
C ARG A 148 17.13 6.29 -5.19
N ASP A 149 18.04 7.19 -4.84
CA ASP A 149 19.45 6.85 -4.63
C ASP A 149 19.71 5.75 -3.60
N HIS A 150 18.90 5.68 -2.55
CA HIS A 150 19.09 4.73 -1.46
C HIS A 150 18.55 3.32 -1.78
N HIS A 151 17.79 3.14 -2.88
CA HIS A 151 17.25 1.84 -3.28
C HIS A 151 18.35 0.80 -3.53
N ARG A 152 19.54 1.25 -3.96
CA ARG A 152 20.74 0.40 -4.11
C ARG A 152 21.15 -0.38 -2.85
N HIS A 153 20.72 0.08 -1.67
CA HIS A 153 21.04 -0.53 -0.38
C HIS A 153 19.92 -1.47 0.12
N LEU A 154 18.78 -1.49 -0.57
CA LEU A 154 17.62 -2.31 -0.22
C LEU A 154 17.60 -3.64 -0.98
N ASP A 155 18.40 -3.77 -2.05
CA ASP A 155 18.55 -5.02 -2.80
C ASP A 155 19.19 -6.12 -1.93
N PRO A 156 18.49 -7.24 -1.67
CA PRO A 156 19.04 -8.36 -0.90
C PRO A 156 20.14 -9.12 -1.65
N HIS A 157 20.39 -8.80 -2.93
CA HIS A 157 21.38 -9.46 -3.78
C HIS A 157 22.75 -8.77 -3.84
N THR A 158 22.98 -7.68 -3.10
CA THR A 158 24.31 -7.09 -2.97
C THR A 158 25.07 -7.69 -1.78
N LYS A 159 25.48 -8.96 -1.92
CA LYS A 159 26.59 -9.56 -1.17
C LYS A 159 27.37 -10.50 -2.07
#